data_AF-A0A849ERL2-F1
#
_entry.id   AF-A0A849ERL2-F1
#
_cell.length_a   1.000
_cell.length_b   1.000
_cell.length_c   1.000
_cell.angle_alpha   90.00
_cell.angle_beta   90.00
_cell.angle_gamma   90.00
#
_symmetry.space_group_name_H-M   'P 1'
#
loop_
_entity.id
_entity.type
_entity.pdbx_description
1 polymer ?
#
loop_
_entity_poly.entity_id
_entity_poly.type
_entity_poly.pdbx_seq_one_letter_code
_entity_poly.pdbx_strand_id
1 'polypeptide(L)'
;MKKLSVFRVTPLSIVLCLFGMLCVNPSAFALIIASGDNTPAFYAAYNDNNVFFENILQGGTNVLVHEAATSSIGNNLNTYYNSLTSVSSSYLGSAEVTNSFLSGTDLFVTGMYGGEFTASELIALDSFVDSGGTVFFMGDYNYSPVGINNALAYLGSSMMLYGPISDTGNNNATGSSIASDPFTTGVSSFTYGATNGVSGGTSLFFDRADRPFLAYDGGPSAVPEPSTMFLLGTGLVGLVGIGRKKRQK
;
A
#
# COMPACT_ATOMS: atom_id res chain seq x y z
N MET A 1 0.20 62.22 27.32
CA MET A 1 0.83 61.65 26.10
C MET A 1 1.29 60.22 26.40
N LYS A 2 0.61 59.20 25.87
CA LYS A 2 0.93 57.77 26.08
C LYS A 2 2.00 57.35 25.07
N LYS A 3 3.15 56.86 25.56
CA LYS A 3 4.21 56.25 24.72
C LYS A 3 3.72 54.89 24.20
N LEU A 4 3.61 54.74 22.88
CA LEU A 4 3.46 53.43 22.23
C LEU A 4 4.80 52.69 22.34
N SER A 5 4.79 51.52 22.99
CA SER A 5 5.91 50.58 22.97
C SER A 5 5.87 49.78 21.66
N VAL A 6 6.88 49.97 20.81
CA VAL A 6 7.08 49.19 19.59
C VAL A 6 7.57 47.79 19.99
N PHE A 7 6.73 46.78 19.82
CA PHE A 7 7.11 45.37 19.98
C PHE A 7 8.12 45.00 18.89
N ARG A 8 9.39 44.80 19.28
CA ARG A 8 10.41 44.23 18.41
C ARG A 8 10.19 42.73 18.31
N VAL A 9 9.55 42.29 17.22
CA VAL A 9 9.49 40.87 16.86
C VAL A 9 10.89 40.44 16.41
N THR A 10 11.54 39.58 17.18
CA THR A 10 12.85 39.03 16.83
C THR A 10 12.72 37.99 15.71
N PRO A 11 13.60 38.00 14.68
CA PRO A 11 13.50 37.12 13.51
C PRO A 11 13.56 35.61 13.83
N LEU A 12 13.99 35.23 15.05
CA LEU A 12 14.03 33.85 15.51
C LEU A 12 12.62 33.24 15.70
N SER A 13 11.60 34.05 15.98
CA SER A 13 10.22 33.58 16.19
C SER A 13 9.50 33.22 14.88
N ILE A 14 9.94 33.77 13.74
CA ILE A 14 9.35 33.47 12.42
C ILE A 14 9.88 32.14 11.87
N VAL A 15 11.13 31.78 12.19
CA VAL A 15 11.74 30.51 11.75
C VAL A 15 11.14 29.31 12.48
N LEU A 16 10.75 29.47 13.76
CA LEU A 16 10.19 28.38 14.55
C LEU A 16 8.73 28.03 14.16
N CYS A 17 7.94 29.02 13.73
CA CYS A 17 6.56 28.77 13.26
C CYS A 17 6.50 28.07 11.89
N LEU A 18 7.55 28.17 11.05
CA LEU A 18 7.58 27.48 9.75
C LEU A 18 7.90 25.97 9.86
N PHE A 19 8.50 25.52 10.97
CA PHE A 19 8.84 24.11 11.19
C PHE A 19 7.72 23.29 11.87
N GLY A 20 6.74 23.95 12.51
CA GLY A 20 5.71 23.27 13.30
C GLY A 20 4.44 22.84 12.55
N MET A 21 4.33 23.08 11.24
CA MET A 21 3.08 22.90 10.47
C MET A 21 3.12 21.87 9.34
N LEU A 22 4.12 20.98 9.31
CA LEU A 22 4.17 19.88 8.33
C LEU A 22 4.05 18.51 9.01
N CYS A 23 3.15 18.38 9.98
CA CYS A 23 2.52 17.09 10.27
C CYS A 23 1.35 16.92 9.29
N VAL A 24 1.65 16.94 7.99
CA VAL A 24 0.68 16.44 7.02
C VAL A 24 0.68 14.94 7.27
N ASN A 25 -0.38 14.42 7.88
CA ASN A 25 -0.61 12.98 7.80
C ASN A 25 -0.52 12.67 6.30
N PRO A 26 0.41 11.81 5.86
CA PRO A 26 0.41 11.42 4.46
C PRO A 26 -0.99 10.92 4.18
N SER A 27 -1.73 11.61 3.30
CA SER A 27 -3.01 11.10 2.83
C SER A 27 -2.71 9.68 2.37
N ALA A 28 -3.36 8.68 3.00
CA ALA A 28 -3.19 7.30 2.60
C ALA A 28 -3.37 7.24 1.09
N PHE A 29 -2.32 6.85 0.39
CA PHE A 29 -2.36 6.79 -1.06
C PHE A 29 -3.21 5.57 -1.41
N ALA A 30 -4.17 5.77 -2.30
CA ALA A 30 -4.91 4.67 -2.87
C ALA A 30 -3.93 3.66 -3.49
N LEU A 31 -4.08 2.40 -3.11
CA LEU A 31 -3.18 1.33 -3.51
C LEU A 31 -4.02 0.16 -4.01
N ILE A 32 -3.74 -0.29 -5.22
CA ILE A 32 -4.32 -1.52 -5.78
C ILE A 32 -3.21 -2.54 -5.81
N ILE A 33 -3.39 -3.68 -5.15
CA ILE A 33 -2.44 -4.78 -5.09
C ILE A 33 -3.06 -5.98 -5.80
N ALA A 34 -2.26 -6.69 -6.58
CA ALA A 34 -2.66 -7.93 -7.23
C ALA A 34 -1.64 -9.03 -6.93
N SER A 35 -2.14 -10.20 -6.53
CA SER A 35 -1.37 -11.43 -6.40
C SER A 35 -1.96 -12.50 -7.31
N GLY A 36 -1.13 -13.24 -8.01
CA GLY A 36 -1.52 -14.37 -8.84
C GLY A 36 -2.02 -15.59 -8.07
N ASP A 37 -2.00 -15.52 -6.74
CA ASP A 37 -2.35 -16.59 -5.81
C ASP A 37 -2.82 -16.03 -4.46
N ASN A 38 -3.62 -16.81 -3.75
CA ASN A 38 -4.17 -16.50 -2.44
C ASN A 38 -3.46 -17.28 -1.32
N THR A 39 -2.55 -18.20 -1.66
CA THR A 39 -1.77 -18.97 -0.69
C THR A 39 -1.06 -18.10 0.37
N PRO A 40 -0.49 -16.91 0.05
CA PRO A 40 0.13 -16.06 1.07
C PRO A 40 -0.75 -15.76 2.28
N ALA A 41 -2.07 -15.73 2.08
CA ALA A 41 -3.04 -15.45 3.13
C ALA A 41 -3.38 -16.68 4.01
N PHE A 42 -3.11 -17.91 3.57
CA PHE A 42 -3.07 -19.07 4.48
C PHE A 42 -1.88 -18.99 5.45
N TYR A 43 -0.81 -18.32 5.01
CA TYR A 43 0.39 -18.09 5.80
C TYR A 43 0.39 -16.75 6.52
N ALA A 44 -0.73 -16.03 6.53
CA ALA A 44 -0.93 -14.94 7.47
C ALA A 44 -0.80 -15.50 8.90
N ALA A 45 0.02 -14.86 9.75
CA ALA A 45 0.49 -15.36 11.05
C ALA A 45 1.65 -16.38 11.03
N TYR A 46 2.23 -16.69 9.88
CA TYR A 46 3.53 -17.37 9.78
C TYR A 46 4.60 -16.38 9.30
N ASN A 47 5.86 -16.71 9.59
CA ASN A 47 7.07 -16.18 8.94
C ASN A 47 7.10 -14.65 8.74
N ASP A 48 7.63 -14.15 7.61
CA ASP A 48 7.68 -12.72 7.28
C ASP A 48 6.50 -12.28 6.40
N ASN A 49 5.54 -13.16 6.10
CA ASN A 49 4.29 -12.77 5.44
C ASN A 49 3.52 -11.77 6.29
N ASN A 50 3.58 -11.90 7.63
CA ASN A 50 3.00 -10.93 8.56
C ASN A 50 3.56 -9.51 8.36
N VAL A 51 4.88 -9.38 8.19
CA VAL A 51 5.57 -8.10 7.95
C VAL A 51 5.04 -7.47 6.66
N PHE A 52 4.89 -8.27 5.60
CA PHE A 52 4.27 -7.78 4.36
C PHE A 52 2.83 -7.29 4.58
N PHE A 53 1.99 -8.08 5.25
CA PHE A 53 0.59 -7.70 5.53
C PHE A 53 0.48 -6.44 6.41
N GLU A 54 1.39 -6.25 7.37
CA GLU A 54 1.49 -5.02 8.17
C GLU A 54 1.94 -3.82 7.31
N ASN A 55 2.92 -4.02 6.42
CA ASN A 55 3.42 -2.96 5.55
C ASN A 55 2.34 -2.44 4.60
N ILE A 56 1.54 -3.32 3.98
CA ILE A 56 0.47 -2.90 3.05
C ILE A 56 -0.74 -2.28 3.76
N LEU A 57 -0.91 -2.53 5.07
CA LEU A 57 -1.90 -1.84 5.88
C LEU A 57 -1.52 -0.38 6.12
N GLN A 58 -0.23 -0.01 5.98
CA GLN A 58 0.27 1.37 6.03
C GLN A 58 -0.14 2.14 7.30
N GLY A 59 -0.27 1.44 8.42
CA GLY A 59 -0.73 2.03 9.69
C GLY A 59 -2.25 2.22 9.80
N GLY A 60 -3.02 1.72 8.82
CA GLY A 60 -4.46 1.54 8.91
C GLY A 60 -4.86 0.67 10.10
N THR A 61 -6.12 0.79 10.50
CA THR A 61 -6.67 0.13 11.70
C THR A 61 -7.91 -0.70 11.39
N ASN A 62 -8.48 -0.60 10.19
CA ASN A 62 -9.69 -1.31 9.80
C ASN A 62 -9.46 -2.12 8.53
N VAL A 63 -9.68 -3.43 8.62
CA VAL A 63 -9.56 -4.36 7.50
C VAL A 63 -10.91 -5.00 7.20
N LEU A 64 -11.27 -5.06 5.92
CA LEU A 64 -12.40 -5.84 5.44
C LEU A 64 -11.88 -7.01 4.60
N VAL A 65 -12.17 -8.23 5.03
CA VAL A 65 -11.80 -9.45 4.32
C VAL A 65 -13.04 -10.01 3.63
N HIS A 66 -12.95 -10.20 2.32
CA HIS A 66 -13.98 -10.78 1.48
C HIS A 66 -13.44 -12.02 0.77
N GLU A 67 -14.31 -12.98 0.51
CA GLU A 67 -13.90 -14.24 -0.08
C GLU A 67 -15.07 -14.96 -0.76
N ALA A 68 -14.81 -15.66 -1.86
CA ALA A 68 -15.81 -16.57 -2.41
C ALA A 68 -16.15 -17.72 -1.43
N ALA A 69 -17.34 -18.29 -1.55
CA ALA A 69 -17.95 -19.18 -0.54
C ALA A 69 -17.22 -20.52 -0.23
N THR A 70 -16.10 -20.84 -0.87
CA THR A 70 -15.49 -22.19 -0.88
C THR A 70 -14.14 -22.28 -0.17
N SER A 71 -13.84 -21.35 0.72
CA SER A 71 -12.46 -21.07 1.13
C SER A 71 -12.32 -20.86 2.63
N SER A 72 -11.10 -21.02 3.13
CA SER A 72 -10.74 -20.76 4.54
C SER A 72 -9.72 -19.64 4.71
N ILE A 73 -9.32 -18.98 3.62
CA ILE A 73 -8.24 -17.99 3.59
C ILE A 73 -8.69 -16.71 4.29
N GLY A 74 -9.93 -16.30 4.04
CA GLY A 74 -10.52 -15.11 4.61
C GLY A 74 -10.59 -15.18 6.13
N ASN A 75 -10.89 -16.36 6.68
CA ASN A 75 -10.87 -16.59 8.13
C ASN A 75 -9.46 -16.47 8.72
N ASN A 76 -8.42 -16.96 8.03
CA ASN A 76 -7.04 -16.86 8.50
C ASN A 76 -6.57 -15.41 8.52
N LEU A 77 -6.79 -14.65 7.44
CA LEU A 77 -6.47 -13.22 7.40
C LEU A 77 -7.24 -12.43 8.45
N ASN A 78 -8.55 -12.69 8.57
CA ASN A 78 -9.37 -12.00 9.55
C ASN A 78 -8.91 -12.28 10.99
N THR A 79 -8.50 -13.52 11.27
CA THR A 79 -7.91 -13.89 12.57
C THR A 79 -6.57 -13.20 12.79
N TYR A 80 -5.71 -13.18 11.76
CA TYR A 80 -4.42 -12.53 11.82
C TYR A 80 -4.54 -11.03 12.11
N TYR A 81 -5.32 -10.27 11.34
CA TYR A 81 -5.46 -8.83 11.56
C TYR A 81 -6.11 -8.50 12.92
N ASN A 82 -7.10 -9.29 13.37
CA ASN A 82 -7.67 -9.15 14.71
C ASN A 82 -6.69 -9.51 15.85
N SER A 83 -5.56 -10.16 15.54
CA SER A 83 -4.49 -10.41 16.52
C SER A 83 -3.54 -9.23 16.70
N LEU A 84 -3.53 -8.28 15.75
CA LEU A 84 -2.67 -7.10 15.81
C LEU A 84 -3.25 -6.06 16.78
N THR A 85 -2.36 -5.35 17.48
CA THR A 85 -2.79 -4.30 18.41
C THR A 85 -3.40 -3.13 17.64
N SER A 86 -4.56 -2.66 18.08
CA SER A 86 -5.27 -1.52 17.48
C SER A 86 -5.77 -1.72 16.06
N VAL A 87 -5.78 -2.95 15.54
CA VAL A 87 -6.39 -3.30 14.27
C VAL A 87 -7.68 -4.09 14.52
N SER A 88 -8.73 -3.74 13.78
CA SER A 88 -10.01 -4.43 13.74
C SER A 88 -10.21 -4.98 12.33
N SER A 89 -10.55 -6.26 12.22
CA SER A 89 -10.87 -6.90 10.95
C SER A 89 -12.28 -7.48 10.96
N SER A 90 -13.01 -7.25 9.88
CA SER A 90 -14.32 -7.85 9.62
C SER A 90 -14.24 -8.85 8.47
N TYR A 91 -14.99 -9.95 8.55
CA TYR A 91 -15.08 -10.94 7.49
C TYR A 91 -16.48 -10.91 6.86
N LEU A 92 -16.53 -10.60 5.58
CA LEU A 92 -17.77 -10.49 4.80
C LEU A 92 -18.21 -11.84 4.21
N GLY A 93 -17.28 -12.80 4.10
CA GLY A 93 -17.51 -14.02 3.32
C GLY A 93 -17.85 -13.67 1.87
N SER A 94 -18.86 -14.34 1.32
CA SER A 94 -19.31 -14.17 -0.07
C SER A 94 -20.50 -13.21 -0.23
N ALA A 95 -20.75 -12.34 0.74
CA ALA A 95 -21.79 -11.32 0.63
C ALA A 95 -21.33 -10.18 -0.29
N GLU A 96 -22.30 -9.53 -0.95
CA GLU A 96 -22.04 -8.42 -1.88
C GLU A 96 -21.25 -7.30 -1.20
N VAL A 97 -20.21 -6.82 -1.87
CA VAL A 97 -19.40 -5.69 -1.40
C VAL A 97 -20.17 -4.38 -1.61
N THR A 98 -20.41 -3.63 -0.53
CA THR A 98 -21.17 -2.38 -0.58
C THR A 98 -20.42 -1.24 0.08
N ASN A 99 -20.79 0.00 -0.26
CA ASN A 99 -20.23 1.21 0.37
C ASN A 99 -20.37 1.22 1.90
N SER A 100 -21.42 0.60 2.46
CA SER A 100 -21.57 0.55 3.92
C SER A 100 -20.55 -0.36 4.58
N PHE A 101 -20.11 -1.43 3.92
CA PHE A 101 -19.01 -2.26 4.44
C PHE A 101 -17.65 -1.61 4.26
N LEU A 102 -17.43 -0.89 3.15
CA LEU A 102 -16.16 -0.22 2.87
C LEU A 102 -15.97 1.09 3.67
N SER A 103 -17.05 1.68 4.17
CA SER A 103 -16.99 2.91 4.97
C SER A 103 -16.12 2.75 6.22
N GLY A 104 -15.03 3.51 6.29
CA GLY A 104 -14.07 3.48 7.40
C GLY A 104 -13.11 2.29 7.37
N THR A 105 -13.14 1.47 6.31
CA THR A 105 -12.10 0.47 6.04
C THR A 105 -10.84 1.18 5.53
N ASP A 106 -9.66 0.68 5.89
CA ASP A 106 -8.37 1.14 5.36
C ASP A 106 -7.85 0.17 4.29
N LEU A 107 -8.05 -1.14 4.52
CA LEU A 107 -7.63 -2.20 3.62
C LEU A 107 -8.79 -3.18 3.34
N PHE A 108 -9.16 -3.31 2.07
CA PHE A 108 -10.03 -4.36 1.57
C PHE A 108 -9.19 -5.47 0.94
N VAL A 109 -9.33 -6.70 1.44
CA VAL A 109 -8.63 -7.88 0.92
C VAL A 109 -9.64 -8.87 0.38
N THR A 110 -9.43 -9.36 -0.85
CA THR A 110 -10.34 -10.31 -1.48
C THR A 110 -9.61 -11.47 -2.13
N GLY A 111 -10.03 -12.69 -1.79
CA GLY A 111 -9.65 -13.91 -2.53
C GLY A 111 -10.78 -14.31 -3.49
N MET A 112 -10.56 -14.18 -4.80
CA MET A 112 -11.59 -14.52 -5.80
C MET A 112 -11.34 -15.88 -6.46
N TYR A 113 -12.39 -16.71 -6.50
CA TYR A 113 -12.37 -18.06 -7.06
C TYR A 113 -13.13 -18.10 -8.39
N GLY A 114 -12.69 -17.30 -9.36
CA GLY A 114 -13.26 -17.27 -10.72
C GLY A 114 -14.64 -16.60 -10.85
N GLY A 115 -15.13 -15.95 -9.80
CA GLY A 115 -16.30 -15.07 -9.87
C GLY A 115 -15.94 -13.68 -10.41
N GLU A 116 -16.95 -12.93 -10.85
CA GLU A 116 -16.81 -11.53 -11.26
C GLU A 116 -17.50 -10.62 -10.23
N PHE A 117 -16.93 -9.44 -10.00
CA PHE A 117 -17.64 -8.39 -9.28
C PHE A 117 -18.78 -7.87 -10.15
N THR A 118 -19.92 -7.63 -9.52
CA THR A 118 -21.04 -6.93 -10.14
C THR A 118 -20.68 -5.46 -10.40
N ALA A 119 -21.46 -4.79 -11.25
CA ALA A 119 -21.26 -3.38 -11.52
C ALA A 119 -21.43 -2.50 -10.27
N SER A 120 -22.32 -2.87 -9.34
CA SER A 120 -22.49 -2.16 -8.06
C SER A 120 -21.27 -2.29 -7.17
N GLU A 121 -20.69 -3.49 -7.07
CA GLU A 121 -19.47 -3.74 -6.31
C GLU A 121 -18.28 -2.99 -6.91
N LEU A 122 -18.14 -2.96 -8.23
CA LEU A 122 -17.07 -2.21 -8.91
C LEU A 122 -17.16 -0.70 -8.64
N ILE A 123 -18.36 -0.11 -8.67
CA ILE A 123 -18.58 1.31 -8.30
C ILE A 123 -18.21 1.57 -6.84
N ALA A 124 -18.52 0.62 -5.94
CA ALA A 124 -18.20 0.74 -4.52
C ALA A 124 -16.68 0.68 -4.28
N LEU A 125 -15.99 -0.24 -4.96
CA LEU A 125 -14.53 -0.36 -4.90
C LEU A 125 -13.83 0.86 -5.49
N ASP A 126 -14.32 1.39 -6.61
CA ASP A 126 -13.81 2.61 -7.24
C ASP A 126 -13.92 3.81 -6.29
N SER A 127 -15.10 4.00 -5.69
CA SER A 127 -15.33 5.04 -4.67
C SER A 127 -14.42 4.88 -3.44
N PHE A 128 -14.14 3.64 -3.04
CA PHE A 128 -13.25 3.32 -1.92
C PHE A 128 -11.78 3.66 -2.25
N VAL A 129 -11.30 3.26 -3.42
CA VAL A 129 -9.96 3.61 -3.92
C VAL A 129 -9.81 5.13 -4.05
N ASP A 130 -10.79 5.82 -4.64
CA ASP A 130 -10.81 7.29 -4.76
C ASP A 130 -10.75 8.01 -3.41
N SER A 131 -11.26 7.38 -2.35
CA SER A 131 -11.19 7.91 -0.98
C SER A 131 -9.86 7.64 -0.26
N GLY A 132 -8.91 6.96 -0.91
CA GLY A 132 -7.60 6.60 -0.36
C GLY A 132 -7.51 5.18 0.21
N GLY A 133 -8.53 4.35 -0.01
CA GLY A 133 -8.55 2.95 0.43
C GLY A 133 -7.56 2.08 -0.33
N THR A 134 -7.05 1.04 0.33
CA THR A 134 -6.20 0.01 -0.31
C THR A 134 -7.04 -1.21 -0.66
N VAL A 135 -6.94 -1.68 -1.90
CA VAL A 135 -7.56 -2.94 -2.36
C VAL A 135 -6.48 -3.96 -2.67
N PHE A 136 -6.61 -5.18 -2.12
CA PHE A 136 -5.74 -6.30 -2.44
C PHE A 136 -6.55 -7.45 -3.06
N PHE A 137 -6.39 -7.65 -4.37
CA PHE A 137 -6.90 -8.80 -5.11
C PHE A 137 -5.92 -9.97 -5.05
N MET A 138 -6.41 -11.12 -4.61
CA MET A 138 -5.67 -12.38 -4.65
C MET A 138 -6.39 -13.36 -5.57
N GLY A 139 -5.68 -13.82 -6.60
CA GLY A 139 -6.13 -14.88 -7.49
C GLY A 139 -6.09 -16.25 -6.84
N ASP A 140 -6.47 -17.27 -7.60
CA ASP A 140 -6.28 -18.67 -7.26
C ASP A 140 -5.90 -19.40 -8.54
N TYR A 141 -4.83 -20.17 -8.49
CA TYR A 141 -4.28 -20.83 -9.66
C TYR A 141 -5.27 -21.83 -10.31
N ASN A 142 -6.27 -22.33 -9.58
CA ASN A 142 -7.27 -23.25 -10.13
C ASN A 142 -8.39 -22.55 -10.89
N TYR A 143 -8.47 -21.22 -10.83
CA TYR A 143 -9.61 -20.46 -11.33
C TYR A 143 -9.18 -19.43 -12.37
N SER A 144 -10.14 -19.05 -13.21
CA SER A 144 -9.92 -18.03 -14.23
C SER A 144 -9.68 -16.66 -13.57
N PRO A 145 -8.61 -15.92 -13.93
CA PRO A 145 -8.36 -14.58 -13.40
C PRO A 145 -9.24 -13.50 -14.04
N VAL A 146 -10.17 -13.85 -14.95
CA VAL A 146 -10.97 -12.87 -15.71
C VAL A 146 -11.70 -11.88 -14.81
N GLY A 147 -12.30 -12.32 -13.71
CA GLY A 147 -13.00 -11.42 -12.78
C GLY A 147 -12.08 -10.40 -12.11
N ILE A 148 -10.88 -10.83 -11.67
CA ILE A 148 -9.87 -9.92 -11.12
C ILE A 148 -9.37 -8.96 -12.21
N ASN A 149 -9.08 -9.45 -13.42
CA ASN A 149 -8.61 -8.63 -14.52
C ASN A 149 -9.64 -7.57 -14.96
N ASN A 150 -10.93 -7.92 -14.94
CA ASN A 150 -12.01 -6.98 -15.20
C ASN A 150 -12.08 -5.91 -14.10
N ALA A 151 -11.91 -6.28 -12.83
CA ALA A 151 -11.87 -5.33 -11.72
C ALA A 151 -10.65 -4.41 -11.78
N LEU A 152 -9.46 -4.95 -12.04
CA LEU A 152 -8.23 -4.16 -12.22
C LEU A 152 -8.39 -3.15 -13.35
N ALA A 153 -8.93 -3.57 -14.50
CA ALA A 153 -9.19 -2.69 -15.64
C ALA A 153 -10.23 -1.61 -15.32
N TYR A 154 -11.30 -1.97 -14.59
CA TYR A 154 -12.34 -1.02 -14.17
C TYR A 154 -11.76 0.07 -13.26
N LEU A 155 -10.92 -0.31 -12.31
CA LEU A 155 -10.24 0.60 -11.37
C LEU A 155 -9.06 1.36 -12.00
N GLY A 156 -8.87 1.27 -13.32
CA GLY A 156 -7.81 1.97 -14.04
C GLY A 156 -6.39 1.47 -13.76
N SER A 157 -6.23 0.30 -13.14
CA SER A 157 -4.91 -0.29 -12.90
C SER A 157 -4.29 -0.77 -14.21
N SER A 158 -2.98 -0.59 -14.33
CA SER A 158 -2.16 -1.17 -15.40
C SER A 158 -1.91 -2.68 -15.22
N MET A 159 -2.27 -3.23 -14.06
CA MET A 159 -1.98 -4.61 -13.71
C MET A 159 -2.93 -5.61 -14.36
N MET A 160 -2.42 -6.81 -14.64
CA MET A 160 -3.20 -7.94 -15.12
C MET A 160 -2.55 -9.26 -14.66
N LEU A 161 -3.37 -10.20 -14.18
CA LEU A 161 -2.95 -11.57 -13.94
C LEU A 161 -2.87 -12.34 -15.27
N TYR A 162 -1.75 -13.03 -15.50
CA TYR A 162 -1.47 -13.67 -16.78
C TYR A 162 -0.60 -14.93 -16.67
N GLY A 163 -0.50 -15.64 -17.80
CA GLY A 163 0.46 -16.72 -18.02
C GLY A 163 0.08 -18.04 -17.36
N PRO A 164 0.81 -19.12 -17.70
CA PRO A 164 0.62 -20.41 -17.04
C PRO A 164 0.99 -20.30 -15.56
N ILE A 165 0.43 -21.18 -14.76
CA ILE A 165 0.76 -21.32 -13.35
C ILE A 165 2.25 -21.71 -13.24
N SER A 166 2.99 -21.04 -12.37
CA SER A 166 4.37 -21.41 -11.98
C SER A 166 4.41 -21.94 -10.55
N ASP A 167 5.55 -22.54 -10.20
CA ASP A 167 5.92 -22.88 -8.83
C ASP A 167 4.84 -23.65 -8.06
N THR A 168 4.51 -24.85 -8.53
CA THR A 168 3.56 -25.71 -7.83
C THR A 168 4.04 -26.07 -6.41
N GLY A 169 3.11 -26.19 -5.47
CA GLY A 169 3.40 -26.46 -4.06
C GLY A 169 3.75 -25.21 -3.25
N ASN A 170 4.31 -25.40 -2.06
CA ASN A 170 4.73 -24.29 -1.20
C ASN A 170 6.15 -23.85 -1.55
N ASN A 171 6.33 -22.54 -1.73
CA ASN A 171 7.60 -21.92 -2.12
C ASN A 171 7.88 -20.70 -1.25
N ASN A 172 9.14 -20.26 -1.25
CA ASN A 172 9.59 -19.06 -0.54
C ASN A 172 10.36 -18.15 -1.50
N ALA A 173 9.91 -16.91 -1.64
CA ALA A 173 10.68 -15.86 -2.30
C ALA A 173 11.71 -15.34 -1.29
N THR A 174 12.97 -15.28 -1.69
CA THR A 174 14.09 -14.81 -0.85
C THR A 174 15.10 -14.06 -1.72
N GLY A 175 15.94 -13.24 -1.10
CA GLY A 175 17.03 -12.55 -1.81
C GLY A 175 16.52 -11.70 -2.97
N SER A 176 17.01 -11.95 -4.18
CA SER A 176 16.63 -11.18 -5.38
C SER A 176 15.17 -11.39 -5.82
N SER A 177 14.47 -12.40 -5.30
CA SER A 177 13.04 -12.61 -5.56
C SER A 177 12.13 -11.69 -4.73
N ILE A 178 12.69 -10.81 -3.90
CA ILE A 178 11.99 -9.78 -3.14
C ILE A 178 12.50 -8.42 -3.64
N ALA A 179 11.61 -7.59 -4.18
CA ALA A 179 11.98 -6.25 -4.62
C ALA A 179 12.42 -5.39 -3.42
N SER A 180 13.31 -4.42 -3.65
CA SER A 180 13.64 -3.40 -2.65
C SER A 180 12.56 -2.31 -2.68
N ASP A 181 11.53 -2.44 -1.85
CA ASP A 181 10.35 -1.58 -1.85
C ASP A 181 9.89 -1.25 -0.42
N PRO A 182 9.25 -0.09 -0.16
CA PRO A 182 8.64 0.19 1.15
C PRO A 182 7.72 -0.94 1.65
N PHE A 183 6.96 -1.59 0.75
CA PHE A 183 6.03 -2.65 1.13
C PHE A 183 6.69 -3.99 1.44
N THR A 184 7.94 -4.20 1.01
CA THR A 184 8.74 -5.39 1.33
C THR A 184 9.80 -5.13 2.39
N THR A 185 9.82 -3.93 2.99
CA THR A 185 10.79 -3.59 4.02
C THR A 185 10.67 -4.52 5.21
N GLY A 186 11.78 -5.15 5.60
CA GLY A 186 11.81 -6.14 6.69
C GLY A 186 11.40 -7.56 6.30
N VAL A 187 10.92 -7.79 5.08
CA VAL A 187 10.59 -9.13 4.58
C VAL A 187 11.86 -9.80 4.05
N SER A 188 12.29 -10.89 4.69
CA SER A 188 13.46 -11.67 4.27
C SER A 188 13.10 -12.97 3.56
N SER A 189 11.91 -13.53 3.84
CA SER A 189 11.34 -14.70 3.20
C SER A 189 9.82 -14.61 3.12
N PHE A 190 9.26 -14.63 1.90
CA PHE A 190 7.82 -14.61 1.68
C PHE A 190 7.32 -15.94 1.15
N THR A 191 6.43 -16.61 1.88
CA THR A 191 5.85 -17.90 1.49
C THR A 191 4.64 -17.71 0.57
N TYR A 192 4.64 -18.43 -0.55
CA TYR A 192 3.58 -18.42 -1.56
C TYR A 192 3.35 -19.83 -2.13
N GLY A 193 2.24 -20.00 -2.84
CA GLY A 193 1.84 -21.26 -3.47
C GLY A 193 2.07 -21.28 -4.97
N ALA A 194 1.28 -22.08 -5.67
CA ALA A 194 1.25 -22.05 -7.13
C ALA A 194 0.59 -20.75 -7.60
N THR A 195 1.20 -20.04 -8.55
CA THR A 195 0.78 -18.67 -8.87
C THR A 195 0.72 -18.36 -10.36
N ASN A 196 -0.22 -17.52 -10.75
CA ASN A 196 -0.15 -16.78 -12.01
C ASN A 196 0.90 -15.66 -11.93
N GLY A 197 1.34 -15.16 -13.08
CA GLY A 197 2.16 -13.95 -13.14
C GLY A 197 1.29 -12.69 -13.05
N VAL A 198 1.90 -11.57 -12.66
CA VAL A 198 1.31 -10.23 -12.70
C VAL A 198 2.12 -9.37 -13.66
N SER A 199 1.48 -8.83 -14.68
CA SER A 199 2.09 -7.85 -15.59
C SER A 199 1.59 -6.45 -15.25
N GLY A 200 2.39 -5.41 -15.47
CA GLY A 200 2.05 -4.03 -15.09
C GLY A 200 2.39 -3.73 -13.62
N GLY A 201 2.11 -2.51 -13.18
CA GLY A 201 2.40 -2.04 -11.82
C GLY A 201 3.89 -2.08 -11.43
N THR A 202 4.14 -2.00 -10.13
CA THR A 202 5.45 -2.15 -9.49
C THR A 202 5.52 -3.53 -8.83
N SER A 203 6.44 -4.37 -9.30
CA SER A 203 6.61 -5.73 -8.80
C SER A 203 7.19 -5.78 -7.40
N LEU A 204 6.63 -6.63 -6.53
CA LEU A 204 7.06 -6.81 -5.14
C LEU A 204 7.74 -8.15 -4.92
N PHE A 205 7.18 -9.22 -5.49
CA PHE A 205 7.70 -10.57 -5.36
C PHE A 205 7.74 -11.29 -6.71
N PHE A 206 8.80 -12.09 -6.89
CA PHE A 206 9.09 -12.83 -8.11
C PHE A 206 9.13 -14.33 -7.83
N ASP A 207 8.64 -15.11 -8.78
CA ASP A 207 8.68 -16.57 -8.72
C ASP A 207 10.10 -17.09 -9.06
N ARG A 208 10.30 -18.41 -9.06
CA ARG A 208 11.62 -19.02 -9.35
C ARG A 208 12.09 -18.81 -10.80
N ALA A 209 11.19 -18.41 -11.68
CA ALA A 209 11.49 -18.06 -13.07
C ALA A 209 11.67 -16.55 -13.26
N ASP A 210 11.82 -15.79 -12.16
CA ASP A 210 11.98 -14.33 -12.15
C ASP A 210 10.78 -13.58 -12.75
N ARG A 211 9.59 -14.20 -12.70
CA ARG A 211 8.35 -13.58 -13.14
C ARG A 211 7.64 -12.96 -11.93
N PRO A 212 7.20 -11.70 -12.01
CA PRO A 212 6.41 -11.10 -10.94
C PRO A 212 5.13 -11.88 -10.72
N PHE A 213 4.79 -12.16 -9.47
CA PHE A 213 3.51 -12.78 -9.12
C PHE A 213 2.72 -11.96 -8.10
N LEU A 214 3.32 -10.92 -7.53
CA LEU A 214 2.66 -9.95 -6.68
C LEU A 214 3.20 -8.58 -7.02
N ALA A 215 2.31 -7.65 -7.34
CA ALA A 215 2.63 -6.28 -7.70
C ALA A 215 1.56 -5.32 -7.17
N TYR A 216 1.86 -4.02 -7.20
CA TYR A 216 0.91 -2.98 -6.87
C TYR A 216 0.88 -1.87 -7.93
N ASP A 217 -0.20 -1.11 -7.94
CA ASP A 217 -0.37 0.13 -8.69
C ASP A 217 -0.90 1.23 -7.76
N GLY A 218 -0.53 2.48 -8.03
CA GLY A 218 -0.76 3.60 -7.11
C GLY A 218 0.31 3.75 -6.03
N GLY A 219 -0.07 4.24 -4.84
CA GLY A 219 0.88 4.52 -3.74
C GLY A 219 1.62 5.86 -3.88
N PRO A 220 2.55 6.17 -2.96
CA PRO A 220 3.38 7.35 -3.08
C PRO A 220 4.21 7.21 -4.36
N SER A 221 3.85 7.93 -5.43
CA SER A 221 4.79 8.16 -6.52
C SER A 221 6.05 8.67 -5.84
N ALA A 222 7.21 8.05 -6.07
CA ALA A 222 8.47 8.53 -5.50
C ALA A 222 8.54 10.04 -5.77
N VAL A 223 8.21 10.85 -4.76
CA VAL A 223 8.07 12.28 -4.95
C VAL A 223 9.49 12.70 -5.28
N PRO A 224 9.75 13.27 -6.47
CA PRO A 224 11.09 13.72 -6.82
C PRO A 224 11.56 14.57 -5.65
N GLU A 225 12.67 14.16 -5.02
CA GLU A 225 13.08 14.66 -3.70
C GLU A 225 12.76 16.14 -3.60
N PRO A 226 11.94 16.57 -2.62
CA PRO A 226 11.35 17.89 -2.66
C PRO A 226 12.47 18.89 -2.84
N SER A 227 12.31 19.79 -3.82
CA SER A 227 13.31 20.77 -4.23
C SER A 227 13.83 21.60 -3.04
N THR A 228 13.20 21.50 -1.88
CA THR A 228 13.72 21.79 -0.54
C THR A 228 15.16 21.34 -0.26
N MET A 229 15.65 20.18 -0.73
CA MET A 229 17.07 19.81 -0.56
C MET A 229 17.97 20.75 -1.38
N PHE A 230 17.56 21.07 -2.60
CA PHE A 230 18.21 22.07 -3.43
C PHE A 230 18.06 23.49 -2.86
N LEU A 231 16.91 23.84 -2.30
CA LEU A 231 16.61 25.14 -1.69
C LEU A 231 17.37 25.33 -0.37
N LEU A 232 17.51 24.27 0.42
CA LEU A 232 18.32 24.22 1.64
C LEU A 232 19.80 24.35 1.29
N GLY A 233 20.26 23.61 0.26
CA GLY A 233 21.63 23.71 -0.25
C GLY A 233 21.96 25.13 -0.72
N THR A 234 21.12 25.71 -1.58
CA THR A 234 21.34 27.07 -2.10
C THR A 234 21.14 28.16 -1.04
N GLY A 235 20.20 27.97 -0.11
CA GLY A 235 19.98 28.86 1.03
C GLY A 235 21.18 28.92 1.99
N LEU A 236 21.79 27.77 2.29
CA LEU A 236 23.01 27.70 3.10
C LEU A 236 24.19 28.40 2.42
N VAL A 237 24.36 28.22 1.11
CA VAL A 237 25.40 28.92 0.32
C VAL A 237 25.19 30.43 0.35
N GLY A 238 23.95 30.89 0.21
CA GLY A 238 23.59 32.32 0.32
C GLY A 238 23.93 32.92 1.69
N LEU A 239 23.62 32.21 2.77
CA LEU A 239 23.92 32.64 4.14
C LEU A 239 25.44 32.74 4.41
N VAL A 240 26.22 31.78 3.92
CA VAL A 240 27.70 31.82 4.01
C VAL A 240 28.26 33.02 3.23
N GLY A 241 27.72 33.31 2.04
CA GLY A 241 28.12 34.46 1.24
C GLY A 241 27.87 35.81 1.93
N ILE A 242 26.69 35.98 2.54
CA ILE A 242 26.34 37.20 3.28
C ILE A 242 27.20 37.35 4.55
N GLY A 243 27.47 36.25 5.25
CA GLY A 243 28.31 36.24 6.45
C GLY A 243 29.75 36.71 6.19
N ARG A 244 30.34 36.34 5.05
CA ARG A 244 31.68 36.79 4.65
C ARG A 244 31.75 38.31 4.37
N LYS A 245 30.74 38.87 3.71
CA LYS A 245 30.70 40.31 3.37
C LYS A 245 30.64 41.22 4.61
N LYS A 246 30.03 40.75 5.71
CA LYS A 246 29.96 41.51 6.97
C LYS A 246 31.24 41.46 7.81
N ARG A 247 32.12 40.48 7.61
CA ARG A 247 33.41 40.40 8.32
C ARG A 247 34.54 41.20 7.67
N GLN A 248 34.33 41.68 6.44
CA GLN A 248 35.29 42.50 5.69
C GLN A 248 35.03 44.01 5.82
N LYS A 249 34.05 44.42 6.63
CA LYS A 249 33.83 45.81 7.05
C LYS A 249 34.07 45.92 8.54
#